data_AF-A0A914YLA1-F1
#
_entry.id   AF-A0A914YLA1-F1
#
_cell.length_a   1.000
_cell.length_b   1.000
_cell.length_c   1.000
_cell.angle_alpha   90.00
_cell.angle_beta   90.00
_cell.angle_gamma   90.00
#
_symmetry.space_group_name_H-M   'P 1'
#
loop_
_entity.id
_entity.type
_entity.pdbx_description
1 polymer ?
#
loop_
_entity_poly.entity_id
_entity_poly.type
_entity_poly.pdbx_seq_one_letter_code
_entity_poly.pdbx_strand_id
1 'polypeptide(L)'
;MLRKIIDIYYTHLIRPFMEVSYAMPDEEEVALAMTIMLFQFSEVLSNEGHVICKSYKEKLFSALFEYQLSKFPEKSDSERIQRYAQLLEMMQRVTKVWSIESDIHLILSTFDEMNIDGIPKDLLFNRYLTKSE
;
A
#
# COMPACT_ATOMS: atom_id res chain seq x y z
N MET A 1 0.11 -11.80 21.09
CA MET A 1 -0.45 -11.04 19.96
C MET A 1 0.65 -10.44 19.08
N LEU A 2 1.62 -9.71 19.65
CA LEU A 2 2.78 -9.15 18.94
C LEU A 2 3.51 -10.15 18.00
N ARG A 3 3.75 -11.39 18.46
CA ARG A 3 4.39 -12.43 17.64
C ARG A 3 3.61 -12.76 16.36
N LYS A 4 2.28 -12.76 16.43
CA LYS A 4 1.43 -12.98 15.24
C LYS A 4 1.53 -11.82 14.25
N ILE A 5 1.66 -10.57 14.73
CA ILE A 5 1.84 -9.38 13.88
C ILE A 5 3.19 -9.47 13.17
N ILE A 6 4.27 -9.78 13.90
CA ILE A 6 5.60 -9.99 13.32
C ILE A 6 5.57 -11.09 12.25
N ASP A 7 4.90 -12.21 12.52
CA ASP A 7 4.77 -13.31 11.55
C ASP A 7 3.98 -12.90 10.30
N ILE A 8 2.95 -12.05 10.43
CA ILE A 8 2.17 -11.50 9.30
C ILE A 8 3.05 -10.60 8.44
N TYR A 9 3.74 -9.62 9.05
CA TYR A 9 4.65 -8.72 8.35
C TYR A 9 5.78 -9.50 7.65
N TYR A 10 6.37 -10.48 8.35
CA TYR A 10 7.43 -11.29 7.77
C TYR A 10 6.94 -12.13 6.58
N THR A 11 5.80 -12.80 6.74
CA THR A 11 5.26 -13.73 5.74
C THR A 11 4.71 -13.03 4.51
N HIS A 12 4.06 -11.87 4.70
CA HIS A 12 3.31 -11.20 3.64
C HIS A 12 4.05 -10.01 3.03
N LEU A 13 5.03 -9.42 3.73
CA LEU A 13 5.84 -8.30 3.23
C LEU A 13 7.31 -8.65 3.14
N ILE A 14 7.99 -8.89 4.25
CA ILE A 14 9.46 -8.96 4.28
C ILE A 14 9.97 -10.12 3.41
N ARG A 15 9.46 -11.33 3.59
CA ARG A 15 9.89 -12.50 2.81
C ARG A 15 9.59 -12.32 1.31
N PRO A 16 8.37 -11.93 0.88
CA PRO A 16 8.13 -11.61 -0.52
C PRO A 16 9.07 -10.53 -1.09
N PHE A 17 9.36 -9.48 -0.33
CA PHE A 17 10.33 -8.43 -0.72
C PHE A 17 11.75 -9.00 -0.92
N MET A 18 12.16 -9.97 -0.09
CA MET A 18 13.45 -10.64 -0.23
C MET A 18 13.47 -11.68 -1.37
N GLU A 19 12.31 -12.27 -1.69
CA GLU A 19 12.15 -13.29 -2.74
C GLU A 19 11.91 -12.69 -4.13
N VAL A 20 11.68 -11.38 -4.25
CA VAL A 20 11.71 -10.68 -5.54
C VAL A 20 13.11 -10.88 -6.14
N SER A 21 13.16 -11.73 -7.16
CA SER A 21 14.36 -12.33 -7.76
C SER A 21 15.37 -11.35 -8.38
N TYR A 22 15.16 -10.04 -8.26
CA TYR A 22 16.01 -9.00 -8.84
C TYR A 22 16.17 -7.83 -7.87
N ALA A 23 16.96 -8.04 -6.81
CA ALA A 23 17.29 -7.02 -5.83
C ALA A 23 16.08 -6.39 -5.10
N MET A 24 16.35 -5.82 -3.94
CA MET A 24 15.36 -5.02 -3.23
C MET A 24 14.85 -3.89 -4.16
N PRO A 25 13.55 -3.54 -4.12
CA PRO A 25 13.05 -2.37 -4.82
C PRO A 25 13.90 -1.14 -4.49
N ASP A 26 14.17 -0.32 -5.49
CA ASP A 26 14.89 0.93 -5.27
C ASP A 26 14.02 1.90 -4.45
N GLU A 27 14.63 2.83 -3.72
CA GLU A 27 13.89 3.74 -2.84
C GLU A 27 12.82 4.54 -3.62
N GLU A 28 13.17 4.98 -4.83
CA GLU A 28 12.27 5.70 -5.74
C GLU A 28 11.12 4.82 -6.25
N GLU A 29 11.35 3.52 -6.48
CA GLU A 29 10.27 2.59 -6.86
C GLU A 29 9.30 2.38 -5.71
N VAL A 30 9.81 2.29 -4.47
CA VAL A 30 8.98 2.22 -3.26
C VAL A 30 8.18 3.51 -3.10
N ALA A 31 8.81 4.67 -3.26
CA ALA A 31 8.14 5.96 -3.15
C ALA A 31 7.02 6.12 -4.20
N LEU A 32 7.28 5.74 -5.46
CA LEU A 32 6.27 5.74 -6.51
C LEU A 32 5.13 4.76 -6.21
N ALA A 33 5.44 3.55 -5.76
CA ALA A 33 4.44 2.56 -5.37
C ALA A 33 3.56 3.06 -4.19
N MET A 34 4.16 3.63 -3.15
CA MET A 34 3.43 4.24 -2.04
C MET A 34 2.55 5.41 -2.50
N THR A 35 3.04 6.23 -3.43
CA THR A 35 2.25 7.33 -4.00
C THR A 35 1.07 6.81 -4.82
N ILE A 36 1.25 5.75 -5.61
CA ILE A 36 0.15 5.07 -6.32
C ILE A 36 -0.90 4.55 -5.32
N MET A 37 -0.46 4.01 -4.19
CA MET A 37 -1.36 3.54 -3.13
C MET A 37 -2.12 4.67 -2.42
N LEU A 38 -1.60 5.90 -2.42
CA LEU A 38 -2.31 7.07 -1.89
C LEU A 38 -3.54 7.42 -2.74
N PHE A 39 -3.41 7.32 -4.07
CA PHE A 39 -4.49 7.58 -5.02
C PHE A 39 -5.39 6.35 -5.21
N GLN A 40 -6.07 5.94 -4.14
CA GLN A 40 -7.10 4.91 -4.19
C GLN A 40 -8.51 5.49 -4.35
N PHE A 41 -9.41 4.66 -4.89
CA PHE A 41 -10.82 4.99 -4.93
C PHE A 41 -11.35 5.07 -3.49
N SER A 42 -12.01 6.17 -3.15
CA SER A 42 -12.53 6.41 -1.81
C SER A 42 -13.91 7.04 -1.90
N GLU A 43 -14.91 6.41 -1.26
CA GLU A 43 -16.31 6.82 -1.31
C GLU A 43 -16.56 8.23 -0.74
N VAL A 44 -15.61 8.78 0.02
CA VAL A 44 -15.70 10.16 0.55
C VAL A 44 -15.28 11.23 -0.46
N LEU A 45 -14.75 10.85 -1.62
CA LEU A 45 -14.37 11.80 -2.66
C LEU A 45 -15.58 12.24 -3.46
N SER A 46 -15.57 13.50 -3.90
CA SER A 46 -16.51 13.96 -4.91
C SER A 46 -16.25 13.25 -6.24
N ASN A 47 -17.22 13.30 -7.17
CA ASN A 47 -17.05 12.79 -8.53
C ASN A 47 -15.82 13.39 -9.23
N GLU A 48 -15.58 14.69 -9.04
CA GLU A 48 -14.38 15.35 -9.56
C GLU A 48 -13.11 14.81 -8.88
N GLY A 49 -13.13 14.61 -7.56
CA GLY A 49 -12.03 13.99 -6.82
C GLY A 49 -11.70 12.59 -7.32
N HIS A 50 -12.71 11.78 -7.67
CA HIS A 50 -12.52 10.47 -8.29
C HIS A 50 -11.83 10.55 -9.65
N VAL A 51 -12.23 11.50 -10.50
CA VAL A 51 -11.61 11.71 -11.82
C VAL A 51 -10.14 12.13 -11.67
N ILE A 52 -9.86 13.06 -10.75
CA ILE A 52 -8.50 13.52 -10.44
C ILE A 52 -7.66 12.35 -9.92
N CYS A 53 -8.16 11.61 -8.94
CA CYS A 53 -7.48 10.48 -8.33
C CYS A 53 -7.11 9.42 -9.38
N LYS A 54 -8.07 9.05 -10.24
CA LYS A 54 -7.84 8.14 -11.37
C LYS A 54 -6.76 8.66 -12.32
N SER A 55 -6.84 9.95 -12.70
CA SER A 55 -5.88 10.56 -13.62
C SER A 55 -4.46 10.57 -13.06
N TYR A 56 -4.27 10.95 -11.79
CA TYR A 56 -2.95 10.91 -11.15
C TYR A 56 -2.42 9.50 -11.03
N LYS A 57 -3.27 8.53 -10.69
CA LYS A 57 -2.88 7.13 -10.61
C LYS A 57 -2.36 6.59 -11.95
N GLU A 58 -3.06 6.89 -13.05
CA GLU A 58 -2.62 6.51 -14.40
C GLU A 58 -1.26 7.13 -14.75
N LYS A 59 -1.07 8.42 -14.46
CA LYS A 59 0.22 9.11 -14.68
C LYS A 59 1.36 8.49 -13.85
N LEU A 60 1.09 8.11 -12.61
CA LEU A 60 2.09 7.49 -11.74
C LEU A 60 2.47 6.08 -12.22
N PHE A 61 1.53 5.30 -12.76
CA PHE A 61 1.84 4.02 -13.40
C PHE A 61 2.75 4.20 -14.62
N SER A 62 2.47 5.19 -15.47
CA SER A 62 3.34 5.54 -16.59
C SER A 62 4.73 5.99 -16.10
N ALA A 63 4.80 6.85 -15.09
CA ALA A 63 6.05 7.32 -14.52
C ALA A 63 6.90 6.17 -13.92
N LEU A 64 6.27 5.18 -13.27
CA LEU A 64 6.98 4.01 -12.77
C LEU A 64 7.58 3.16 -13.90
N PHE A 65 6.85 3.00 -15.01
CA PHE A 65 7.36 2.28 -16.17
C PHE A 65 8.52 3.04 -16.85
N GLU A 66 8.37 4.35 -17.05
CA GLU A 66 9.43 5.22 -17.58
C GLU A 66 10.68 5.25 -16.68
N TYR A 67 10.48 5.26 -15.35
CA TYR A 67 11.55 5.16 -14.38
C TYR A 67 12.38 3.89 -14.62
N GLN A 68 11.73 2.73 -14.74
CA GLN A 68 12.42 1.46 -14.99
C GLN A 68 13.18 1.43 -16.32
N LEU A 69 12.62 2.05 -17.37
CA LEU A 69 13.32 2.19 -18.66
C LEU A 69 14.62 3.00 -18.51
N SER A 70 14.58 4.07 -17.71
CA SER A 70 15.73 4.96 -17.50
C SER A 70 16.77 4.40 -16.52
N LYS A 71 16.32 3.74 -15.44
CA LYS A 71 17.16 3.26 -14.35
C LYS A 71 17.82 1.92 -14.66
N PHE A 72 17.14 1.08 -15.42
CA PHE A 72 17.60 -0.27 -15.79
C PHE A 72 17.65 -0.43 -17.32
N PRO A 73 18.47 0.37 -18.03
CA PRO A 73 18.59 0.30 -19.49
C PRO A 73 19.18 -1.03 -19.97
N GLU A 74 19.95 -1.70 -19.13
CA GLU A 74 20.61 -2.99 -19.41
C GLU A 74 19.67 -4.18 -19.33
N LYS A 75 18.48 -4.01 -18.75
CA LYS A 75 17.47 -5.06 -18.60
C LYS A 75 16.62 -5.18 -19.85
N SER A 76 16.28 -6.41 -20.21
CA SER A 76 15.31 -6.69 -21.27
C SER A 76 13.92 -6.18 -20.89
N ASP A 77 13.08 -5.93 -21.89
CA ASP A 77 11.69 -5.51 -21.66
C ASP A 77 10.90 -6.54 -20.83
N SER A 78 11.17 -7.83 -21.03
CA SER A 78 10.56 -8.91 -20.24
C SER A 78 10.92 -8.80 -18.76
N GLU A 79 12.20 -8.57 -18.43
CA GLU A 79 12.66 -8.38 -17.05
C GLU A 79 12.04 -7.13 -16.41
N ARG A 80 11.92 -6.03 -17.17
CA ARG A 80 11.29 -4.78 -16.68
C ARG A 80 9.80 -4.98 -16.44
N ILE A 81 9.08 -5.63 -17.35
CA ILE A 81 7.66 -5.97 -17.16
C ILE A 81 7.48 -6.88 -15.95
N GLN A 82 8.34 -7.87 -15.76
CA GLN A 82 8.31 -8.74 -14.58
C GLN A 82 8.52 -7.94 -13.29
N ARG A 83 9.49 -7.02 -13.27
CA ARG A 83 9.75 -6.13 -12.12
C ARG A 83 8.53 -5.25 -11.83
N TYR A 84 7.97 -4.62 -12.85
CA TYR A 84 6.76 -3.81 -12.73
C TYR A 84 5.60 -4.61 -12.11
N ALA A 85 5.34 -5.83 -12.60
CA ALA A 85 4.29 -6.70 -12.06
C ALA A 85 4.54 -7.09 -10.60
N GLN A 86 5.80 -7.36 -10.23
CA GLN A 86 6.18 -7.66 -8.84
C GLN A 86 5.92 -6.48 -7.90
N LEU A 87 6.24 -5.24 -8.32
CA LEU A 87 5.90 -4.04 -7.56
C LEU A 87 4.39 -3.86 -7.38
N LEU A 88 3.59 -4.14 -8.41
CA LEU A 88 2.14 -4.12 -8.31
C LEU A 88 1.62 -5.14 -7.28
N GLU A 89 2.16 -6.36 -7.31
CA GLU A 89 1.80 -7.42 -6.36
C GLU A 89 2.16 -7.03 -4.92
N MET A 90 3.32 -6.38 -4.74
CA MET A 90 3.73 -5.85 -3.44
C MET A 90 2.75 -4.83 -2.89
N MET A 91 2.25 -3.90 -3.71
CA MET A 91 1.24 -2.94 -3.27
C MET A 91 -0.04 -3.62 -2.75
N GLN A 92 -0.47 -4.72 -3.38
CA GLN A 92 -1.61 -5.52 -2.90
C GLN A 92 -1.32 -6.17 -1.54
N ARG A 93 -0.09 -6.67 -1.35
CA ARG A 93 0.35 -7.26 -0.09
C ARG A 93 0.41 -6.24 1.05
N VAL A 94 0.92 -5.04 0.79
CA VAL A 94 0.92 -3.93 1.76
C VAL A 94 -0.51 -3.59 2.17
N THR A 95 -1.42 -3.44 1.21
CA THR A 95 -2.83 -3.16 1.49
C THR A 95 -3.46 -4.24 2.38
N LYS A 96 -3.14 -5.52 2.13
CA LYS A 96 -3.61 -6.63 2.95
C LYS A 96 -3.09 -6.58 4.38
N VAL A 97 -1.79 -6.36 4.58
CA VAL A 97 -1.20 -6.26 5.92
C VAL A 97 -1.79 -5.07 6.68
N TRP A 98 -1.93 -3.93 6.01
CA TRP A 98 -2.52 -2.73 6.61
C TRP A 98 -3.97 -2.94 7.04
N SER A 99 -4.77 -3.68 6.27
CA SER A 99 -6.13 -4.05 6.67
C SER A 99 -6.14 -4.90 7.94
N ILE A 100 -5.27 -5.93 8.02
CA ILE A 100 -5.19 -6.81 9.19
C ILE A 100 -4.72 -6.02 10.42
N GLU A 101 -3.74 -5.14 10.25
CA GLU A 101 -3.26 -4.25 11.31
C GLU A 101 -4.35 -3.30 11.80
N SER A 102 -5.12 -2.71 10.88
CA SER A 102 -6.26 -1.85 11.22
C SER A 102 -7.32 -2.59 12.04
N ASP A 103 -7.64 -3.84 11.67
CA ASP A 103 -8.59 -4.67 12.40
C ASP A 103 -8.09 -5.01 13.81
N ILE A 104 -6.80 -5.34 13.95
CA ILE A 104 -6.18 -5.59 15.26
C ILE A 104 -6.22 -4.33 16.12
N HIS A 105 -5.88 -3.17 15.57
CA HIS A 105 -5.97 -1.89 16.28
C HIS A 105 -7.40 -1.58 16.73
N LEU A 106 -8.39 -1.81 15.88
CA LEU A 106 -9.79 -1.61 16.24
C LEU A 106 -10.19 -2.50 17.42
N ILE A 107 -9.86 -3.80 17.36
CA ILE A 107 -10.10 -4.74 18.45
C ILE A 107 -9.42 -4.25 19.73
N LEU A 108 -8.13 -3.91 19.67
CA LEU A 108 -7.40 -3.42 20.85
C LEU A 108 -8.00 -2.14 21.41
N SER A 109 -8.41 -1.19 20.58
CA SER A 109 -9.07 0.05 21.01
C SER A 109 -10.46 -0.16 21.62
N THR A 110 -11.14 -1.25 21.26
CA THR A 110 -12.49 -1.58 21.75
C THR A 110 -12.45 -2.41 23.03
N PHE A 111 -11.44 -3.28 23.18
CA PHE A 111 -11.34 -4.24 24.27
C PHE A 111 -10.32 -3.86 25.36
N ASP A 112 -9.43 -2.90 25.11
CA ASP A 112 -8.38 -2.51 26.05
C ASP A 112 -8.34 -0.98 26.20
N GLU A 113 -8.25 -0.50 27.44
CA GLU A 113 -7.86 0.88 27.80
C GLU A 113 -6.38 1.14 27.43
N MET A 114 -5.87 0.53 26.37
CA MET A 114 -4.56 0.88 25.84
C MET A 114 -4.68 2.30 25.31
N ASN A 115 -3.98 3.19 26.01
CA ASN A 115 -3.66 4.51 25.52
C ASN A 115 -2.83 4.31 24.24
N ILE A 116 -3.50 4.15 23.10
CA ILE A 116 -2.91 4.17 21.76
C ILE A 116 -2.52 5.63 21.53
N ASP A 117 -1.50 6.09 22.25
CA ASP A 117 -0.95 7.43 22.13
C ASP A 117 -0.41 7.57 20.70
N GLY A 118 -1.04 8.46 19.92
CA GLY A 118 -0.54 8.88 18.62
C GLY A 118 -1.33 8.44 17.38
N ILE A 119 -2.35 7.58 17.49
CA ILE A 119 -3.27 7.33 16.36
C ILE A 119 -4.51 8.22 16.52
N PRO A 120 -4.82 9.12 15.56
CA PRO A 120 -6.03 9.93 15.62
C PRO A 120 -7.26 9.02 15.77
N LYS A 121 -7.94 9.10 16.91
CA LYS A 121 -9.16 8.32 17.18
C LYS A 121 -10.21 8.53 16.08
N ASP A 122 -10.21 9.70 15.45
CA ASP A 122 -11.08 10.06 14.32
C ASP A 122 -10.92 9.12 13.11
N LEU A 123 -9.76 8.48 12.93
CA LEU A 123 -9.56 7.47 11.88
C LEU A 123 -10.23 6.13 12.19
N LEU A 124 -10.38 5.79 13.48
CA LEU A 124 -11.02 4.56 13.93
C LEU A 124 -12.55 4.68 13.91
N PHE A 125 -13.09 5.86 14.24
CA PHE A 125 -14.54 6.08 14.36
C PHE A 125 -15.23 6.49 13.04
N ASN A 126 -14.53 7.10 12.08
CA ASN A 126 -15.16 7.55 10.82
C ASN A 126 -15.61 6.42 9.87
N ARG A 127 -15.18 5.16 10.07
CA ARG A 127 -15.65 4.03 9.25
C ARG A 127 -17.10 3.62 9.54
N TYR A 128 -17.70 4.07 10.63
CA TYR A 128 -19.04 3.62 11.07
C TYR A 128 -20.11 4.71 11.10
N LEU A 129 -19.76 5.98 10.86
CA LEU A 129 -20.73 7.07 10.81
C LEU A 129 -21.38 7.29 9.43
N THR A 130 -20.99 6.51 8.40
CA THR A 130 -21.57 6.59 7.04
C THR A 130 -22.69 5.58 6.76
N LYS A 131 -23.17 4.84 7.77
CA LYS A 131 -24.35 3.95 7.62
C LYS A 131 -25.49 4.31 8.57
N SER A 132 -25.91 5.56 8.53
CA SER A 132 -27.16 6.00 9.14
C SER A 132 -27.89 6.99 8.23
N GLU A 133 -28.37 6.50 7.09
CA GLU A 133 -29.55 7.00 6.38
C GLU A 133 -30.36 5.83 5.82
#